data_AF-A5D065-F1
#
_entry.id   AF-A5D065-F1
#
_cell.length_a   1.000
_cell.length_b   1.000
_cell.length_c   1.000
_cell.angle_alpha   90.00
_cell.angle_beta   90.00
_cell.angle_gamma   90.00
#
_symmetry.space_group_name_H-M   'P 1'
#
loop_
_entity.id
_entity.type
_entity.pdbx_description
1 polymer ?
#
loop_
_entity_poly.entity_id
_entity_poly.type
_entity_poly.pdbx_seq_one_letter_code
_entity_poly.pdbx_strand_id
1 'polypeptide(L)'
;MPKSGRDRDNKRNLKGDIIVKKHFVQDFMYEFAAETNPDQNAAQDQDGVKPQASDATKNTDKDGKGSAGREEHMIPKHRFDEVNDKYKEMKKQLDALLKEKEENDKKAAEADRLAKEQQGKFEELYKSTSDELNKYKADHKQASDRVKQLEAVINGLLEAKLEAVPEEYRDLLPAHMAPEAKLEWLAQAEKKGLFTNTKKNTPLGESTNPPVSQNTDLNKLSPMEMLRAAYGSR
;
A
#
# COMPACT_ATOMS: atom_id res chain seq x y z
N MET A 1 -50.85 -7.40 24.62
CA MET A 1 -49.64 -8.22 24.84
C MET A 1 -49.46 -9.10 23.61
N PRO A 2 -48.28 -9.27 22.99
CA PRO A 2 -46.91 -9.17 23.52
C PRO A 2 -46.05 -8.07 22.85
N LYS A 3 -44.79 -7.98 23.29
CA LYS A 3 -43.89 -6.81 23.27
C LYS A 3 -42.96 -6.81 22.04
N SER A 4 -42.83 -5.68 21.35
CA SER A 4 -41.76 -5.46 20.36
C SER A 4 -40.43 -5.16 21.07
N GLY A 5 -39.45 -6.01 20.82
CA GLY A 5 -38.10 -5.90 21.34
C GLY A 5 -37.23 -5.02 20.44
N ARG A 6 -36.80 -3.90 21.02
CA ARG A 6 -35.60 -3.08 20.75
C ARG A 6 -34.59 -3.66 19.74
N ASP A 7 -34.54 -3.07 18.55
CA ASP A 7 -33.34 -2.95 17.72
C ASP A 7 -32.78 -1.53 17.85
N ARG A 8 -31.85 -1.34 18.79
CA ARG A 8 -31.13 -0.08 18.98
C ARG A 8 -29.69 -0.30 19.43
N ASP A 9 -28.97 -1.23 18.81
CA ASP A 9 -27.54 -1.42 19.08
C ASP A 9 -26.76 -1.77 17.81
N ASN A 10 -26.56 -0.79 16.91
CA ASN A 10 -25.46 -0.89 15.93
C ASN A 10 -24.92 0.48 15.45
N LYS A 11 -24.74 1.44 16.38
CA LYS A 11 -24.12 2.74 16.08
C LYS A 11 -23.08 3.18 17.12
N ARG A 12 -22.33 2.24 17.70
CA ARG A 12 -21.35 2.54 18.77
C ARG A 12 -19.92 2.09 18.50
N ASN A 13 -19.51 1.82 17.26
CA ASN A 13 -18.13 1.37 17.01
C ASN A 13 -17.35 2.06 15.88
N LEU A 14 -17.65 3.32 15.57
CA LEU A 14 -16.89 4.12 14.59
C LEU A 14 -16.33 5.43 15.15
N LYS A 15 -16.59 5.74 16.44
CA LYS A 15 -16.03 6.93 17.11
C LYS A 15 -14.76 6.65 17.91
N GLY A 16 -14.42 5.38 18.17
CA GLY A 16 -13.17 5.01 18.86
C GLY A 16 -11.94 5.13 17.97
N ASP A 17 -11.99 4.60 16.74
CA ASP A 17 -10.80 4.49 15.88
C ASP A 17 -10.37 5.81 15.22
N ILE A 18 -11.26 6.80 15.12
CA ILE A 18 -10.92 8.11 14.56
C ILE A 18 -10.24 9.01 15.60
N ILE A 19 -10.51 8.79 16.90
CA ILE A 19 -9.94 9.61 17.97
C ILE A 19 -8.49 9.20 18.27
N VAL A 20 -8.16 7.91 18.15
CA VAL A 20 -6.78 7.43 18.37
C VAL A 20 -5.84 7.88 17.25
N LYS A 21 -6.30 7.90 15.98
CA LYS A 21 -5.46 8.37 14.86
C LYS A 21 -5.24 9.88 14.83
N LYS A 22 -6.18 10.67 15.37
CA LYS A 22 -6.03 12.13 15.42
C LYS A 22 -5.07 12.59 16.53
N HIS A 23 -4.95 11.83 17.63
CA HIS A 23 -3.97 12.11 18.68
C HIS A 23 -2.57 11.61 18.33
N PHE A 24 -2.44 10.48 17.61
CA PHE A 24 -1.12 9.95 17.26
C PHE A 24 -0.33 10.85 16.27
N VAL A 25 -1.01 11.57 15.38
CA VAL A 25 -0.35 12.51 14.45
C VAL A 25 -0.05 13.86 15.12
N GLN A 26 -0.75 14.20 16.20
CA GLN A 26 -0.57 15.46 16.91
C GLN A 26 0.55 15.39 17.96
N ASP A 27 0.76 14.22 18.57
CA ASP A 27 1.85 14.02 19.54
C ASP A 27 3.21 13.83 18.85
N PHE A 28 3.28 13.27 17.63
CA PHE A 28 4.55 13.07 16.92
C PHE A 28 5.08 14.33 16.20
N MET A 29 4.30 15.41 16.12
CA MET A 29 4.74 16.70 15.56
C MET A 29 5.13 17.75 16.62
N TYR A 30 5.05 17.43 17.91
CA TYR A 30 5.46 18.32 19.00
C TYR A 30 6.69 17.82 19.79
N GLU A 31 7.41 16.84 19.27
CA GLU A 31 8.55 16.21 19.96
C GLU A 31 9.88 16.40 19.22
N PHE A 32 10.03 17.53 18.51
CA PHE A 32 11.32 17.98 17.95
C PHE A 32 11.65 19.45 18.24
N ALA A 33 10.93 20.09 19.16
CA ALA A 33 11.09 21.52 19.49
C ALA A 33 11.28 21.81 20.99
N ALA A 34 11.72 20.83 21.78
CA ALA A 34 11.92 21.00 23.22
C ALA A 34 13.31 20.51 23.64
N GLU A 35 14.35 21.22 23.23
CA GLU A 35 15.69 21.07 23.83
C GLU A 35 16.42 22.42 23.93
N THR A 36 15.86 23.34 24.70
CA THR A 36 16.66 24.29 25.50
C THR A 36 15.93 24.59 26.80
N ASN A 37 16.51 24.08 27.88
CA ASN A 37 16.20 24.33 29.29
C ASN A 37 16.02 25.83 29.60
N PRO A 38 14.97 26.19 30.35
CA PRO A 38 15.21 26.99 31.55
C PRO A 38 14.35 26.47 32.70
N ASP A 39 14.98 25.88 33.69
CA ASP A 39 14.32 25.64 34.98
C ASP A 39 15.24 26.12 36.09
N GLN A 40 14.77 27.17 36.77
CA GLN A 40 14.73 27.29 38.22
C GLN A 40 14.19 28.68 38.56
N ASN A 41 12.92 28.76 38.96
CA ASN A 41 12.57 28.62 40.37
C ASN A 41 11.18 29.22 40.61
N ALA A 42 10.26 28.40 41.09
CA ALA A 42 8.92 28.80 41.49
C ALA A 42 8.75 28.53 43.00
N ALA A 43 8.07 29.48 43.63
CA ALA A 43 7.08 29.32 44.71
C ALA A 43 7.42 29.87 46.11
N GLN A 44 6.34 30.46 46.66
CA GLN A 44 6.00 30.75 48.06
C GLN A 44 6.61 32.04 48.65
N ASP A 45 5.89 32.90 49.37
CA ASP A 45 4.51 32.85 49.90
C ASP A 45 4.00 34.27 50.24
N GLN A 46 2.72 34.32 50.56
CA GLN A 46 1.91 35.50 50.95
C GLN A 46 2.43 36.20 52.21
N ASP A 47 2.30 37.53 52.28
CA ASP A 47 1.58 38.19 53.38
C ASP A 47 1.44 39.70 53.15
N GLY A 48 0.25 40.21 53.49
CA GLY A 48 -0.24 41.51 53.05
C GLY A 48 0.20 42.70 53.89
N VAL A 49 0.23 43.89 53.26
CA VAL A 49 0.11 45.20 53.94
C VAL A 49 -0.55 46.22 52.99
N LYS A 50 -1.68 46.79 53.47
CA LYS A 50 -2.34 48.09 53.21
C LYS A 50 -2.19 48.84 51.86
N PRO A 51 -3.29 49.40 51.31
CA PRO A 51 -3.23 50.41 50.27
C PRO A 51 -2.84 51.75 50.92
N GLN A 52 -1.57 52.13 50.82
CA GLN A 52 -1.11 53.45 51.23
C GLN A 52 -1.15 54.38 50.01
N ALA A 53 -2.17 55.24 50.01
CA ALA A 53 -2.23 56.42 49.19
C ALA A 53 -1.04 57.36 49.47
N SER A 54 -0.87 58.34 48.56
CA SER A 54 0.07 59.47 48.56
C SER A 54 1.50 59.15 48.11
N ASP A 55 1.83 59.58 46.89
CA ASP A 55 2.61 60.82 46.77
C ASP A 55 2.28 61.52 45.44
N ALA A 56 1.30 62.41 45.52
CA ALA A 56 1.20 63.53 44.62
C ALA A 56 2.44 64.40 44.88
N THR A 57 3.32 64.53 43.88
CA THR A 57 4.39 65.53 43.92
C THR A 57 3.73 66.91 43.90
N LYS A 58 3.50 67.40 45.11
CA LYS A 58 3.03 68.73 45.44
C LYS A 58 4.09 69.72 44.98
N ASN A 59 3.87 70.31 43.81
CA ASN A 59 4.63 71.46 43.36
C ASN A 59 4.37 72.59 44.35
N THR A 60 5.38 72.92 45.15
CA THR A 60 5.31 73.96 46.18
C THR A 60 5.35 75.32 45.50
N ASP A 61 4.17 75.87 45.21
CA ASP A 61 4.00 77.31 45.08
C ASP A 61 4.17 77.94 46.47
N LYS A 62 5.24 78.72 46.65
CA LYS A 62 5.24 79.83 47.59
C LYS A 62 5.95 81.03 46.99
N ASP A 63 5.10 82.02 46.74
CA ASP A 63 5.33 83.40 46.36
C ASP A 63 6.59 84.06 46.92
N GLY A 64 7.23 84.86 46.05
CA GLY A 64 8.37 85.69 46.41
C GLY A 64 8.81 86.70 45.34
N LYS A 65 7.86 87.39 44.70
CA LYS A 65 7.94 88.79 44.21
C LYS A 65 9.33 89.33 43.77
N GLY A 66 9.55 89.48 42.46
CA GLY A 66 10.45 90.51 41.92
C GLY A 66 11.05 90.23 40.54
N SER A 67 10.94 91.22 39.64
CA SER A 67 11.65 91.36 38.35
C SER A 67 11.12 90.47 37.20
N ALA A 68 10.35 91.01 36.26
CA ALA A 68 10.85 91.71 35.07
C ALA A 68 11.86 90.87 34.28
N GLY A 69 11.37 90.30 33.16
CA GLY A 69 12.13 89.49 32.21
C GLY A 69 11.37 88.22 31.88
N ARG A 70 10.76 88.16 30.69
CA ARG A 70 10.47 86.87 30.04
C ARG A 70 11.83 86.28 29.69
N GLU A 71 12.54 85.73 30.67
CA GLU A 71 13.62 84.81 30.38
C GLU A 71 12.94 83.57 29.80
N GLU A 72 12.86 83.55 28.48
CA GLU A 72 12.62 82.33 27.72
C GLU A 72 13.54 81.29 28.33
N HIS A 73 12.96 80.33 29.06
CA HIS A 73 13.70 79.22 29.65
C HIS A 73 14.16 78.34 28.49
N MET A 74 15.21 78.79 27.81
CA MET A 74 15.85 78.14 26.70
C MET A 74 16.32 76.79 27.19
N ILE A 75 15.76 75.73 26.62
CA ILE A 75 16.19 74.36 26.89
C ILE A 75 17.70 74.32 26.62
N PRO A 76 18.53 73.95 27.62
CA PRO A 76 19.96 73.85 27.42
C PRO A 76 20.27 72.98 26.20
N LYS A 77 21.11 73.47 25.30
CA LYS A 77 21.44 72.80 24.03
C LYS A 77 21.79 71.32 24.21
N HIS A 78 22.50 70.97 25.30
CA HIS A 78 22.84 69.60 25.65
C HIS A 78 21.61 68.68 25.81
N ARG A 79 20.51 69.18 26.37
CA ARG A 79 19.27 68.39 26.55
C ARG A 79 18.57 68.15 25.22
N PHE A 80 18.62 69.14 24.32
CA PHE A 80 18.04 69.02 22.99
C PHE A 80 18.83 68.03 22.12
N ASP A 81 20.16 68.08 22.17
CA ASP A 81 21.03 67.15 21.45
C ASP A 81 20.80 65.70 21.93
N GLU A 82 20.73 65.47 23.24
CA GLU A 82 20.44 64.15 23.84
C GLU A 82 19.09 63.57 23.37
N VAL A 83 18.04 64.40 23.30
CA VAL A 83 16.71 63.96 22.84
C VAL A 83 16.71 63.66 21.35
N ASN A 84 17.41 64.44 20.53
CA ASN A 84 17.53 64.17 19.10
C ASN A 84 18.31 62.88 18.82
N ASP A 85 19.38 62.62 19.58
CA ASP A 85 20.15 61.40 19.46
C ASP A 85 19.32 60.18 19.87
N LYS A 86 18.56 60.28 20.97
CA LYS A 86 17.58 59.25 21.39
C LYS A 86 16.49 59.02 20.33
N TYR A 87 15.98 60.09 19.72
CA TYR A 87 14.96 59.99 18.68
C TYR A 87 15.50 59.29 17.42
N LYS A 88 16.72 59.62 16.99
CA LYS A 88 17.37 58.95 15.85
C LYS A 88 17.62 57.47 16.14
N GLU A 89 18.06 57.14 17.36
CA GLU A 89 18.29 55.75 17.77
C GLU A 89 16.97 54.95 17.83
N MET A 90 15.92 55.51 18.45
CA MET A 90 14.60 54.85 18.47
C MET A 90 14.02 54.67 17.07
N LYS A 91 14.18 55.66 16.18
CA LYS A 91 13.74 55.54 14.79
C LYS A 91 14.48 54.41 14.07
N LYS A 92 15.79 54.32 14.27
CA LYS A 92 16.62 53.24 13.71
C LYS A 92 16.20 51.86 14.23
N GLN A 93 15.88 51.75 15.52
CA GLN A 93 15.36 50.52 16.12
C GLN A 93 13.99 50.15 15.57
N LEU A 94 13.09 51.12 15.41
CA LEU A 94 11.77 50.87 14.83
C LEU A 94 11.87 50.40 13.38
N ASP A 95 12.71 51.05 12.57
CA ASP A 95 12.95 50.66 11.17
C ASP A 95 13.60 49.26 11.08
N ALA A 96 14.49 48.92 12.02
CA ALA A 96 15.09 47.58 12.10
C ALA A 96 14.05 46.51 12.49
N LEU A 97 13.23 46.76 13.51
CA LEU A 97 12.17 45.84 13.95
C LEU A 97 11.09 45.64 12.88
N LEU A 98 10.73 46.70 12.14
CA LEU A 98 9.78 46.59 11.04
C LEU A 98 10.33 45.72 9.91
N LYS A 99 11.59 45.91 9.52
CA LYS A 99 12.25 45.06 8.51
C LYS A 99 12.36 43.61 8.98
N GLU A 100 12.74 43.38 10.22
CA GLU A 100 12.83 42.04 10.81
C GLU A 100 11.46 41.35 10.82
N LYS A 101 10.39 42.07 11.19
CA LYS A 101 9.02 41.56 11.14
C LYS A 101 8.59 41.19 9.71
N GLU A 102 8.83 42.06 8.74
CA GLU A 102 8.53 41.76 7.34
C GLU A 102 9.29 40.54 6.81
N GLU A 103 10.56 40.38 7.17
CA GLU A 103 11.34 39.19 6.81
C GLU A 103 10.83 37.92 7.49
N ASN A 104 10.45 38.02 8.77
CA ASN A 104 9.94 36.88 9.51
C ASN A 104 8.55 36.44 9.00
N ASP A 105 7.68 37.39 8.67
CA ASP A 105 6.35 37.10 8.11
C ASP A 105 6.47 36.44 6.73
N LYS A 106 7.43 36.87 5.89
CA LYS A 106 7.74 36.22 4.61
C LYS A 106 8.23 34.77 4.81
N LYS A 107 9.16 34.56 5.74
CA LYS A 107 9.68 33.21 6.06
C LYS A 107 8.58 32.30 6.60
N ALA A 108 7.71 32.81 7.48
CA ALA A 108 6.57 32.05 8.00
C ALA A 108 5.59 31.67 6.89
N ALA A 109 5.27 32.61 5.98
CA ALA A 109 4.38 32.34 4.85
C ALA A 109 4.96 31.29 3.87
N GLU A 110 6.27 31.33 3.62
CA GLU A 110 6.95 30.33 2.79
C GLU A 110 7.01 28.95 3.47
N ALA A 111 7.31 28.91 4.77
CA ALA A 111 7.30 27.69 5.56
C ALA A 111 5.91 27.03 5.58
N ASP A 112 4.85 27.82 5.77
CA ASP A 112 3.46 27.35 5.73
C ASP A 112 3.09 26.79 4.36
N ARG A 113 3.54 27.44 3.27
CA ARG A 113 3.30 26.94 1.91
C ARG A 113 4.02 25.61 1.69
N LEU A 114 5.28 25.53 2.09
CA LEU A 114 6.08 24.32 1.95
C LEU A 114 5.51 23.17 2.78
N ALA A 115 5.06 23.43 4.01
CA ALA A 115 4.41 22.44 4.86
C ALA A 115 3.12 21.90 4.21
N LYS A 116 2.28 22.77 3.63
CA LYS A 116 1.07 22.36 2.91
C LYS A 116 1.38 21.53 1.66
N GLU A 117 2.39 21.94 0.88
CA GLU A 117 2.85 21.19 -0.29
C GLU A 117 3.38 19.80 0.10
N GLN A 118 4.14 19.70 1.19
CA GLN A 118 4.62 18.42 1.71
C GLN A 118 3.47 17.54 2.19
N GLN A 119 2.54 18.07 2.97
CA GLN A 119 1.35 17.35 3.43
C GLN A 119 0.52 16.80 2.25
N GLY A 120 0.31 17.60 1.20
CA GLY A 120 -0.38 17.17 0.00
C GLY A 120 0.34 16.01 -0.71
N LYS A 121 1.66 16.08 -0.84
CA LYS A 121 2.48 14.99 -1.42
C LYS A 121 2.40 13.71 -0.60
N PHE A 122 2.42 13.80 0.73
CA PHE A 122 2.27 12.64 1.60
C PHE A 122 0.88 12.02 1.51
N GLU A 123 -0.17 12.84 1.46
CA GLU A 123 -1.54 12.36 1.30
C GLU A 123 -1.74 11.66 -0.05
N GLU A 124 -1.21 12.23 -1.12
CA GLU A 124 -1.24 11.63 -2.47
C GLU A 124 -0.49 10.30 -2.51
N LEU A 125 0.74 10.27 -1.97
CA LEU A 125 1.55 9.04 -1.90
C LEU A 125 0.85 7.96 -1.08
N TYR A 126 0.21 8.32 0.03
CA TYR A 126 -0.54 7.38 0.86
C TYR A 126 -1.76 6.82 0.11
N LYS A 127 -2.53 7.66 -0.57
CA LYS A 127 -3.69 7.22 -1.38
C LYS A 127 -3.24 6.28 -2.50
N SER A 128 -2.23 6.68 -3.27
CA SER A 128 -1.66 5.87 -4.35
C SER A 128 -1.17 4.51 -3.85
N THR A 129 -0.35 4.49 -2.79
CA THR A 129 0.17 3.22 -2.24
C THR A 129 -0.92 2.35 -1.64
N SER A 130 -1.92 2.94 -0.98
CA SER A 130 -3.09 2.20 -0.47
C SER A 130 -3.91 1.59 -1.61
N ASP A 131 -4.16 2.34 -2.68
CA ASP A 131 -4.92 1.86 -3.84
C ASP A 131 -4.18 0.75 -4.58
N GLU A 132 -2.86 0.90 -4.77
CA GLU A 132 -2.02 -0.14 -5.35
C GLU A 132 -2.01 -1.41 -4.47
N LEU A 133 -1.86 -1.27 -3.15
CA LEU A 133 -1.89 -2.40 -2.23
C LEU A 133 -3.23 -3.16 -2.31
N ASN A 134 -4.34 -2.42 -2.36
CA ASN A 134 -5.67 -3.01 -2.47
C ASN A 134 -5.85 -3.72 -3.82
N LYS A 135 -5.34 -3.13 -4.90
CA LYS A 135 -5.33 -3.76 -6.23
C LYS A 135 -4.51 -5.05 -6.24
N TYR A 136 -3.27 -5.03 -5.73
CA TYR A 136 -2.43 -6.22 -5.65
C TYR A 136 -3.05 -7.32 -4.77
N LYS A 137 -3.70 -6.97 -3.66
CA LYS A 137 -4.40 -7.94 -2.83
C LYS A 137 -5.59 -8.57 -3.57
N ALA A 138 -6.35 -7.77 -4.32
CA ALA A 138 -7.46 -8.27 -5.12
C ALA A 138 -6.96 -9.20 -6.24
N ASP A 139 -5.95 -8.77 -6.98
CA ASP A 139 -5.34 -9.54 -8.07
C ASP A 139 -4.73 -10.85 -7.55
N HIS A 140 -4.01 -10.81 -6.42
CA HIS A 140 -3.45 -12.01 -5.79
C HIS A 140 -4.55 -12.98 -5.34
N LYS A 141 -5.62 -12.48 -4.73
CA LYS A 141 -6.75 -13.32 -4.33
C LYS A 141 -7.39 -13.98 -5.55
N GLN A 142 -7.66 -13.20 -6.61
CA GLN A 142 -8.21 -13.72 -7.85
C GLN A 142 -7.30 -14.75 -8.51
N ALA A 143 -5.99 -14.50 -8.58
CA ALA A 143 -5.02 -15.43 -9.12
C ALA A 143 -4.94 -16.72 -8.30
N SER A 144 -4.88 -16.62 -6.98
CA SER A 144 -4.91 -17.79 -6.07
C SER A 144 -6.19 -18.61 -6.25
N ASP A 145 -7.35 -17.97 -6.30
CA ASP A 145 -8.62 -18.66 -6.50
C ASP A 145 -8.66 -19.34 -7.88
N ARG A 146 -8.11 -18.69 -8.92
CA ARG A 146 -7.99 -19.28 -10.25
C ARG A 146 -7.06 -20.49 -10.28
N VAL A 147 -5.91 -20.42 -9.59
CA VAL A 147 -4.98 -21.55 -9.45
C VAL A 147 -5.66 -22.73 -8.78
N LYS A 148 -6.37 -22.53 -7.66
CA LYS A 148 -7.11 -23.61 -6.98
C LYS A 148 -8.18 -24.24 -7.88
N GLN A 149 -8.91 -23.42 -8.64
CA GLN A 149 -9.88 -23.91 -9.61
C GLN A 149 -9.22 -24.75 -10.71
N LEU A 150 -8.08 -24.29 -11.24
CA LEU A 150 -7.33 -25.02 -12.26
C LEU A 150 -6.78 -26.33 -11.70
N GLU A 151 -6.22 -26.33 -10.49
CA GLU A 151 -5.76 -27.54 -9.80
C GLU A 151 -6.91 -28.54 -9.60
N ALA A 152 -8.10 -28.08 -9.21
CA ALA A 152 -9.28 -28.94 -9.08
C ALA A 152 -9.70 -29.55 -10.42
N VAL A 153 -9.72 -28.75 -11.50
CA VAL A 153 -10.04 -29.24 -12.86
C VAL A 153 -8.98 -30.22 -13.36
N ILE A 154 -7.69 -29.93 -13.15
CA ILE A 154 -6.57 -30.78 -13.53
C ILE A 154 -6.63 -32.12 -12.79
N ASN A 155 -6.89 -32.10 -11.48
CA ASN A 155 -7.03 -33.32 -10.69
C ASN A 155 -8.27 -34.13 -11.12
N GLY A 156 -9.40 -33.46 -11.41
CA GLY A 156 -10.58 -34.13 -11.95
C GLY A 156 -10.33 -34.78 -13.32
N LEU A 157 -9.58 -34.10 -14.19
CA LEU A 157 -9.18 -34.65 -15.49
C LEU A 157 -8.21 -35.82 -15.33
N LEU A 158 -7.26 -35.71 -14.40
CA LEU A 158 -6.30 -36.78 -14.09
C LEU A 158 -7.02 -38.03 -13.60
N GLU A 159 -7.98 -37.89 -12.67
CA GLU A 159 -8.76 -39.03 -12.16
C GLU A 159 -9.59 -39.69 -13.27
N ALA A 160 -10.34 -38.90 -14.06
CA ALA A 160 -11.12 -39.42 -15.19
C ALA A 160 -10.23 -40.16 -16.21
N LYS A 161 -9.01 -39.68 -16.41
CA LYS A 161 -8.02 -40.30 -17.27
C LYS A 161 -7.41 -41.57 -16.65
N LEU A 162 -7.21 -41.63 -15.34
CA LEU A 162 -6.75 -42.82 -14.62
C LEU A 162 -7.79 -43.95 -14.60
N GLU A 163 -9.09 -43.61 -14.57
CA GLU A 163 -10.18 -44.59 -14.72
C GLU A 163 -10.15 -45.27 -16.09
N ALA A 164 -9.81 -44.51 -17.16
CA ALA A 164 -9.69 -45.04 -18.51
C ALA A 164 -8.43 -45.91 -18.74
N VAL A 165 -7.44 -45.83 -17.84
CA VAL A 165 -6.20 -46.60 -17.91
C VAL A 165 -6.40 -47.98 -17.27
N PRO A 166 -6.10 -49.08 -17.99
CA PRO A 166 -6.15 -50.43 -17.43
C PRO A 166 -5.24 -50.56 -16.20
N GLU A 167 -5.69 -51.30 -15.18
CA GLU A 167 -5.00 -51.43 -13.88
C GLU A 167 -3.53 -51.89 -14.01
N GLU A 168 -3.25 -52.74 -14.99
CA GLU A 168 -1.90 -53.26 -15.31
C GLU A 168 -0.87 -52.16 -15.60
N TYR A 169 -1.32 -51.01 -16.11
CA TYR A 169 -0.45 -49.89 -16.46
C TYR A 169 -0.46 -48.75 -15.44
N ARG A 170 -1.26 -48.86 -14.36
CA ARG A 170 -1.29 -47.84 -13.29
C ARG A 170 0.03 -47.75 -12.52
N ASP A 171 0.75 -48.86 -12.39
CA ASP A 171 2.07 -48.91 -11.75
C ASP A 171 3.17 -48.20 -12.55
N LEU A 172 2.95 -47.95 -13.85
CA LEU A 172 3.92 -47.22 -14.69
C LEU A 172 3.87 -45.71 -14.46
N LEU A 173 2.88 -45.20 -13.72
CA LEU A 173 2.72 -43.78 -13.47
C LEU A 173 3.72 -43.29 -12.40
N PRO A 174 4.60 -42.32 -12.70
CA PRO A 174 5.51 -41.78 -11.70
C PRO A 174 4.76 -41.06 -10.57
N ALA A 175 4.89 -41.53 -9.33
CA ALA A 175 4.13 -41.01 -8.19
C ALA A 175 4.46 -39.55 -7.81
N HIS A 176 5.70 -39.11 -8.02
CA HIS A 176 6.26 -37.84 -7.53
C HIS A 176 6.22 -36.67 -8.53
N MET A 177 5.41 -36.77 -9.59
CA MET A 177 5.22 -35.67 -10.54
C MET A 177 4.04 -34.77 -10.18
N ALA A 178 4.11 -33.51 -10.61
CA ALA A 178 2.99 -32.58 -10.58
C ALA A 178 1.82 -33.12 -11.44
N PRO A 179 0.55 -32.84 -11.09
CA PRO A 179 -0.61 -33.31 -11.83
C PRO A 179 -0.60 -32.97 -13.33
N GLU A 180 -0.09 -31.79 -13.70
CA GLU A 180 0.08 -31.35 -15.09
C GLU A 180 1.06 -32.25 -15.86
N ALA A 181 2.22 -32.54 -15.26
CA ALA A 181 3.22 -33.41 -15.85
C ALA A 181 2.73 -34.86 -15.97
N LYS A 182 1.91 -35.32 -15.01
CA LYS A 182 1.25 -36.64 -15.08
C LYS A 182 0.28 -36.73 -16.26
N LEU A 183 -0.54 -35.69 -16.49
CA LEU A 183 -1.43 -35.63 -17.64
C LEU A 183 -0.66 -35.63 -18.96
N GLU A 184 0.44 -34.88 -19.05
CA GLU A 184 1.26 -34.85 -20.25
C GLU A 184 1.95 -36.20 -20.53
N TRP A 185 2.49 -36.85 -19.49
CA TRP A 185 3.02 -38.22 -19.62
C TRP A 185 1.95 -39.17 -20.13
N LEU A 186 0.74 -39.08 -19.58
CA LEU A 186 -0.36 -39.94 -19.97
C LEU A 186 -0.78 -39.71 -21.42
N ALA A 187 -0.89 -38.45 -21.85
CA ALA A 187 -1.17 -38.10 -23.25
C ALA A 187 -0.10 -38.64 -24.20
N GLN A 188 1.18 -38.60 -23.80
CA GLN A 188 2.27 -39.19 -24.59
C GLN A 188 2.22 -40.73 -24.60
N ALA A 189 1.89 -41.37 -23.48
CA ALA A 189 1.74 -42.82 -23.38
C ALA A 189 0.56 -43.33 -24.22
N GLU A 190 -0.57 -42.61 -24.18
CA GLU A 190 -1.75 -42.85 -25.02
C GLU A 190 -1.39 -42.72 -26.51
N LYS A 191 -0.70 -41.63 -26.88
CA LYS A 191 -0.23 -41.41 -28.27
C LYS A 191 0.75 -42.49 -28.75
N LYS A 192 1.59 -43.03 -27.85
CA LYS A 192 2.51 -44.14 -28.14
C LYS A 192 1.79 -45.50 -28.22
N GLY A 193 0.49 -45.55 -27.95
CA GLY A 193 -0.32 -46.76 -28.03
C GLY A 193 -0.23 -47.67 -26.81
N LEU A 194 0.32 -47.19 -25.68
CA LEU A 194 0.53 -47.99 -24.47
C LEU A 194 -0.78 -48.55 -23.89
N PHE A 195 -1.90 -47.83 -24.08
CA PHE A 195 -3.23 -48.21 -23.61
C PHE A 195 -4.12 -48.82 -24.71
N THR A 196 -3.57 -49.08 -25.91
CA THR A 196 -4.35 -49.81 -26.93
C THR A 196 -4.42 -51.27 -26.51
N ASN A 197 -5.64 -51.77 -26.29
CA ASN A 197 -5.89 -53.18 -25.96
C ASN A 197 -5.48 -54.07 -27.14
N THR A 198 -4.20 -54.38 -27.24
CA THR A 198 -3.66 -55.53 -28.00
C THR A 198 -3.93 -56.84 -27.28
N LYS A 199 -5.15 -57.04 -26.77
CA LYS A 199 -5.71 -58.40 -26.76
C LYS A 199 -6.01 -58.75 -28.20
N LYS A 200 -4.96 -59.02 -28.98
CA LYS A 200 -5.11 -59.87 -30.15
C LYS A 200 -5.68 -61.15 -29.57
N ASN A 201 -6.98 -61.38 -29.78
CA ASN A 201 -7.55 -62.72 -29.76
C ASN A 201 -6.84 -63.46 -30.90
N THR A 202 -5.57 -63.82 -30.72
CA THR A 202 -4.98 -64.92 -31.47
C THR A 202 -5.76 -66.13 -31.01
N PRO A 203 -6.62 -66.74 -31.86
CA PRO A 203 -7.20 -68.02 -31.52
C PRO A 203 -6.04 -68.96 -31.22
N LEU A 204 -5.94 -69.42 -29.97
CA LEU A 204 -4.89 -70.31 -29.53
C LEU A 204 -5.14 -71.66 -30.22
N GLY A 205 -4.50 -71.85 -31.38
CA GLY A 205 -4.68 -73.04 -32.21
C GLY A 205 -5.09 -72.75 -33.65
N GLU A 206 -4.42 -71.84 -34.36
CA GLU A 206 -4.44 -71.94 -35.82
C GLU A 206 -3.86 -73.30 -36.21
N SER A 207 -4.60 -74.03 -37.04
CA SER A 207 -4.25 -75.36 -37.53
C SER A 207 -2.80 -75.37 -38.03
N THR A 208 -1.97 -76.23 -37.45
CA THR A 208 -0.61 -76.56 -37.90
C THR A 208 -0.56 -77.26 -39.26
N ASN A 209 -1.66 -77.25 -40.00
CA ASN A 209 -1.73 -77.79 -41.34
C ASN A 209 -1.33 -76.67 -42.32
N PRO A 210 -0.37 -76.89 -43.23
CA PRO A 210 -0.03 -75.91 -44.25
C PRO A 210 -1.30 -75.42 -44.96
N PRO A 211 -1.40 -74.13 -45.32
CA PRO A 211 -2.59 -73.60 -45.96
C PRO A 211 -2.88 -74.45 -47.18
N VAL A 212 -4.09 -75.03 -47.20
CA VAL A 212 -4.60 -75.77 -48.36
C VAL A 212 -4.43 -74.83 -49.55
N SER A 213 -3.53 -75.20 -50.46
CA SER A 213 -3.27 -74.47 -51.69
C SER A 213 -4.62 -74.16 -52.32
N GLN A 214 -4.96 -72.86 -52.42
CA GLN A 214 -6.18 -72.45 -53.09
C GLN A 214 -6.06 -72.94 -54.53
N ASN A 215 -6.78 -74.01 -54.85
CA ASN A 215 -6.95 -74.48 -56.22
C ASN A 215 -7.56 -73.31 -56.99
N THR A 216 -6.70 -72.57 -57.70
CA THR A 216 -7.14 -71.42 -58.46
C THR A 216 -8.00 -71.97 -59.59
N ASP A 217 -9.27 -71.59 -59.61
CA ASP A 217 -10.23 -72.09 -60.60
C ASP A 217 -9.79 -71.65 -62.00
N LEU A 218 -9.19 -72.60 -62.73
CA LEU A 218 -8.59 -72.41 -64.05
C LEU A 218 -9.57 -71.87 -65.09
N ASN A 219 -10.88 -72.02 -64.85
CA ASN A 219 -11.93 -71.54 -65.74
C ASN A 219 -12.17 -70.03 -65.65
N LYS A 220 -11.64 -69.37 -64.61
CA LYS A 220 -11.81 -67.92 -64.39
C LYS A 220 -10.57 -67.10 -64.76
N LEU A 221 -9.50 -67.77 -65.19
CA LEU A 221 -8.26 -67.14 -65.60
C LEU A 221 -8.29 -66.86 -67.10
N SER A 222 -7.79 -65.70 -67.50
CA SER A 222 -7.59 -65.42 -68.92
C SER A 222 -6.51 -66.35 -69.49
N PRO A 223 -6.54 -66.67 -70.80
CA PRO A 223 -5.52 -67.54 -71.43
C PRO A 223 -4.07 -67.07 -71.19
N MET A 224 -3.86 -65.77 -71.04
CA MET A 224 -2.54 -65.18 -70.76
C MET A 224 -2.09 -65.45 -69.32
N GLU A 225 -3.00 -65.39 -68.35
CA GLU A 225 -2.72 -65.69 -66.94
C GLU A 225 -2.50 -67.18 -66.73
N MET A 226 -3.22 -68.03 -67.47
CA MET A 226 -3.01 -69.48 -67.46
C MET A 226 -1.60 -69.84 -67.94
N LEU A 227 -1.11 -69.17 -68.98
CA LEU A 227 0.25 -69.39 -69.50
C LEU A 227 1.31 -68.93 -68.46
N ARG A 228 1.09 -67.79 -67.81
CA ARG A 228 1.97 -67.30 -66.74
C ARG A 228 2.01 -68.25 -65.54
N ALA A 229 0.86 -68.79 -65.12
CA ALA A 229 0.79 -69.75 -64.02
C ALA A 229 1.54 -71.05 -64.36
N ALA A 230 1.45 -71.52 -65.62
CA ALA A 230 2.12 -72.74 -66.07
C ALA A 230 3.65 -72.61 -66.15
N TYR A 231 4.17 -71.43 -66.52
CA TYR A 231 5.61 -71.21 -66.70
C TYR A 231 6.29 -70.47 -65.52
N GLY A 232 5.51 -69.94 -64.58
CA GLY A 232 6.00 -69.14 -63.43
C GLY A 232 6.38 -69.94 -62.18
N SER A 233 6.24 -71.27 -62.20
CA SER A 233 6.66 -72.14 -61.11
C SER A 233 8.09 -72.67 -61.36
N ARG A 234 9.09 -71.92 -60.88
CA ARG A 234 10.45 -72.39 -60.59
C ARG A 234 10.89 -71.86 -59.25
#